data_AF-A0A382YF06-F1
#
_entry.id   AF-A0A382YF06-F1
#
_cell.length_a   1.000
_cell.length_b   1.000
_cell.length_c   1.000
_cell.angle_alpha   90.00
_cell.angle_beta   90.00
_cell.angle_gamma   90.00
#
_symmetry.space_group_name_H-M   'P 1'
#
loop_
_entity.id
_entity.type
_entity.pdbx_description
1 polymer ?
#
loop_
_entity_poly.entity_id
_entity_poly.type
_entity_poly.pdbx_seq_one_letter_code
_entity_poly.pdbx_strand_id
1 'polypeptide(L)' 'MRYINISNEKNRDAQVVYKAIPSPSKVHMAMESGEVVKNRRLLKGTSENSIKTLLKQYEEPGKVAEAIISDDP' A
#
# COMPACT_ATOMS: atom_id res chain seq x y z
N MET A 1 26.91 -0.63 10.82
CA MET A 1 26.76 -0.02 12.16
C MET A 1 27.81 1.08 12.25
N ARG A 2 27.43 2.30 12.63
CA ARG A 2 28.36 3.44 12.74
C ARG A 2 28.38 3.93 14.17
N TYR A 3 29.57 4.30 14.64
CA TYR A 3 29.78 4.79 16.00
C TYR A 3 30.33 6.22 15.90
N ILE A 4 29.74 7.12 16.66
CA ILE A 4 30.22 8.49 16.80
C ILE A 4 30.58 8.65 18.28
N ASN A 5 31.86 8.85 18.55
CA ASN A 5 32.36 9.16 19.88
C ASN A 5 32.36 10.67 20.05
N ILE A 6 31.72 11.15 21.11
CA ILE A 6 31.62 12.57 21.45
C ILE A 6 32.29 12.74 22.80
N SER A 7 33.34 13.54 22.86
CA SER A 7 34.02 13.94 24.09
C SER A 7 33.98 15.45 24.22
N ASN A 8 33.99 15.96 25.47
CA ASN A 8 34.07 17.38 25.74
C ASN A 8 35.23 17.73 26.67
N GLU A 9 35.54 19.03 26.77
CA GLU A 9 36.62 19.57 27.61
C GLU A 9 36.48 19.24 29.10
N LYS A 10 35.29 18.80 29.55
CA LYS A 10 35.02 18.38 30.92
C LYS A 10 35.15 16.85 31.10
N ASN A 11 35.82 16.14 30.18
CA ASN A 11 35.99 14.69 30.18
C ASN A 11 34.66 13.90 30.28
N ARG A 12 33.58 14.42 29.69
CA ARG A 12 32.34 13.65 29.56
C ARG A 12 32.31 13.01 28.19
N ASP A 13 32.28 11.70 28.19
CA ASP A 13 32.22 10.89 26.99
C ASP A 13 30.79 10.39 26.76
N ALA A 14 30.37 10.43 25.50
CA ALA A 14 29.13 9.85 25.03
C ALA A 14 29.38 9.09 23.73
N GLN A 15 28.69 7.95 23.57
CA GLN A 15 28.75 7.17 22.34
C GLN A 15 27.37 7.14 21.69
N VAL A 16 27.28 7.64 20.46
CA VAL A 16 26.07 7.54 19.65
C VAL A 16 26.21 6.35 18.71
N VAL A 17 25.30 5.38 18.87
CA VAL A 17 25.25 4.16 18.07
C VAL A 17 24.20 4.32 16.98
N TYR A 18 24.62 4.37 15.71
CA TYR A 18 23.72 4.40 14.57
C TYR A 18 23.57 3.01 13.95
N LYS A 19 22.37 2.43 14.10
CA LYS A 19 21.97 1.18 13.47
C LYS A 19 20.90 1.46 12.41
N ALA A 20 21.31 1.48 11.15
CA ALA A 20 20.36 1.43 10.04
C ALA A 20 19.86 -0.01 9.91
N ILE A 21 18.54 -0.20 10.02
CA ILE A 21 17.90 -1.47 9.66
C ILE A 21 17.61 -1.38 8.16
N PRO A 22 18.23 -2.21 7.30
CA PRO A 22 17.89 -2.20 5.89
C PRO A 22 16.43 -2.60 5.73
N SER A 23 15.65 -1.80 5.02
CA SER A 23 14.31 -2.21 4.62
C SER A 23 14.44 -3.41 3.68
N PRO A 24 13.68 -4.50 3.88
CA PRO A 24 13.67 -5.62 2.95
C PRO A 24 13.22 -5.14 1.56
N SER A 25 13.72 -5.79 0.52
CA SER A 25 13.30 -5.53 -0.86
C SER A 25 11.79 -5.71 -0.98
N LYS A 26 11.10 -4.72 -1.54
CA LYS A 26 9.67 -4.83 -1.84
C LYS A 26 9.49 -5.77 -3.04
N VAL A 27 8.93 -6.96 -2.80
CA VAL A 27 8.56 -7.90 -3.86
C VAL A 27 7.11 -7.64 -4.24
N HIS A 28 6.86 -7.36 -5.52
CA HIS A 28 5.51 -7.14 -6.07
C HIS A 28 5.16 -8.27 -7.04
N MET A 29 3.90 -8.68 -7.03
CA MET A 29 3.37 -9.61 -8.04
C MET A 29 3.14 -8.83 -9.35
N ALA A 30 3.71 -9.33 -10.45
CA ALA A 30 3.58 -8.75 -11.78
C ALA A 30 2.76 -9.68 -12.69
N MET A 31 2.06 -9.11 -13.67
CA MET A 31 1.44 -9.89 -14.75
C MET A 31 2.49 -10.38 -15.76
N GLU A 32 2.12 -11.28 -16.67
CA GLU A 32 3.04 -11.79 -17.72
C GLU A 32 3.63 -10.67 -18.60
N SER A 33 2.92 -9.54 -18.73
CA SER A 33 3.38 -8.32 -19.40
C SER A 33 4.40 -7.48 -18.59
N GLY A 34 4.69 -7.87 -17.34
CA GLY A 34 5.56 -7.12 -16.43
C GLY A 34 4.88 -5.96 -15.70
N GLU A 35 3.60 -5.70 -15.98
CA GLU A 35 2.84 -4.67 -15.29
C GLU A 35 2.53 -5.05 -13.83
N VAL A 36 2.60 -4.06 -12.93
CA VAL A 36 2.27 -4.24 -11.52
C VAL A 36 0.79 -4.56 -11.39
N VAL A 37 0.45 -5.63 -10.67
CA VAL A 37 -0.96 -5.99 -10.40
C VAL A 37 -1.61 -4.86 -9.61
N LYS A 38 -2.48 -4.07 -10.27
CA LYS A 38 -3.36 -3.10 -9.59
C LYS A 38 -4.39 -3.89 -8.78
N ASN A 39 -4.52 -3.52 -7.51
CA ASN A 39 -5.23 -4.27 -6.47
C ASN A 39 -6.64 -4.73 -6.89
N ARG A 40 -6.98 -5.97 -6.51
CA ARG A 40 -8.39 -6.40 -6.44
C ARG A 40 -9.07 -5.62 -5.30
N ARG A 41 -10.01 -4.75 -5.63
CA ARG A 41 -10.85 -4.06 -4.65
C ARG A 41 -11.96 -5.02 -4.21
N LEU A 42 -12.06 -5.28 -2.91
CA LEU A 42 -13.12 -6.11 -2.34
C LEU A 42 -14.26 -5.21 -1.88
N LEU A 43 -15.37 -5.21 -2.62
CA LEU A 43 -16.61 -4.52 -2.22
C LEU A 43 -17.30 -5.37 -1.14
N LYS A 44 -17.55 -4.80 0.05
CA LYS A 44 -18.30 -5.49 1.09
C LYS A 44 -19.78 -5.51 0.70
N GLY A 45 -20.39 -6.70 0.66
CA GLY A 45 -21.78 -6.86 0.23
C GLY A 45 -22.76 -6.27 1.25
N THR A 46 -23.32 -5.11 0.93
CA THR A 46 -24.52 -4.54 1.57
C THR A 46 -25.71 -4.67 0.62
N SER A 47 -26.94 -4.40 1.09
CA SER A 47 -28.13 -4.42 0.23
C SER A 47 -28.04 -3.40 -0.92
N GLU A 48 -27.33 -2.30 -0.70
CA GLU A 48 -27.06 -1.24 -1.67
C GLU A 48 -25.97 -1.66 -2.66
N ASN A 49 -24.90 -2.30 -2.17
CA ASN A 49 -23.73 -2.66 -2.97
C ASN A 49 -23.81 -4.09 -3.53
N SER A 50 -25.00 -4.68 -3.54
CA SER A 50 -25.24 -6.00 -4.13
C SER A 50 -25.12 -5.91 -5.65
N ILE A 51 -24.55 -6.95 -6.27
CA ILE A 51 -24.41 -7.05 -7.73
C ILE A 51 -25.74 -6.80 -8.44
N LYS A 52 -26.86 -7.26 -7.88
CA LYS A 52 -28.20 -7.04 -8.46
C LYS A 52 -28.63 -5.58 -8.42
N THR A 53 -28.22 -4.84 -7.40
CA THR A 53 -28.55 -3.41 -7.22
C THR A 53 -27.66 -2.56 -8.13
N LEU A 54 -26.36 -2.85 -8.17
CA LEU A 54 -25.40 -2.18 -9.05
C LEU A 54 -25.71 -2.42 -10.53
N LEU A 55 -26.11 -3.63 -10.92
CA LEU A 55 -26.53 -3.93 -12.29
C LEU A 55 -27.84 -3.23 -12.67
N LYS A 56 -28.75 -2.97 -11.71
CA LYS A 56 -29.96 -2.17 -11.98
C LYS A 56 -29.65 -0.68 -12.12
N GLN A 57 -28.67 -0.17 -11.39
CA GLN A 57 -28.30 1.25 -11.41
C GLN A 57 -27.49 1.64 -12.64
N TYR A 58 -26.59 0.76 -13.09
CA TYR A 58 -25.67 1.07 -14.19
C TYR A 58 -26.01 0.35 -15.50
N GLU A 59 -27.01 -0.55 -15.49
CA GLU A 59 -27.57 -1.35 -16.60
C GLU A 59 -26.58 -2.29 -17.31
N GLU A 60 -25.33 -1.88 -17.49
CA GLU A 60 -24.27 -2.63 -18.13
C GLU A 60 -23.14 -3.00 -17.15
N PRO A 61 -22.61 -4.23 -17.24
CA PRO A 61 -21.53 -4.70 -16.38
C PRO A 61 -20.23 -3.90 -16.56
N GLY A 62 -19.99 -3.34 -17.74
CA GLY A 62 -18.81 -2.50 -18.00
C GLY A 62 -18.80 -1.22 -17.18
N LYS A 63 -19.96 -0.56 -17.06
CA LYS A 63 -20.12 0.67 -16.27
C LYS A 63 -20.02 0.41 -14.76
N VAL A 64 -20.53 -0.74 -14.31
CA VAL A 64 -20.33 -1.18 -12.91
C VAL A 64 -18.85 -1.38 -12.59
N ALA A 65 -18.10 -2.03 -13.50
CA ALA A 65 -16.67 -2.25 -13.30
C ALA A 65 -15.90 -0.92 -13.23
N GLU A 66 -16.23 0.03 -14.11
CA GLU A 66 -15.62 1.36 -14.10
C GLU A 66 -15.93 2.15 -12.82
N ALA A 67 -17.18 2.10 -12.35
CA ALA A 67 -17.59 2.72 -11.09
C ALA A 67 -16.85 2.12 -9.88
N ILE A 68 -16.71 0.79 -9.81
CA ILE A 68 -15.96 0.10 -8.74
C ILE A 68 -14.48 0.50 -8.73
N ILE A 69 -13.89 0.66 -9.92
CA ILE A 69 -12.50 1.07 -10.07
C ILE A 69 -12.32 2.54 -9.68
N SER A 70 -13.27 3.41 -10.03
CA SER A 70 -13.14 4.86 -9.86
C SER A 70 -13.52 5.36 -8.47
N ASP A 71 -14.69 5.00 -7.93
CA ASP A 71 -15.34 5.86 -6.91
C ASP A 71 -16.06 5.16 -5.75
N ASP A 72 -16.02 3.81 -5.65
CA ASP A 72 -16.74 3.04 -4.60
C ASP A 72 -18.26 3.23 -4.65
N PRO A 73 -18.95 2.58 -5.60
CA PRO A 73 -20.39 2.70 -5.79
C PRO A 73 -21.21 1.92 -4.76
#